data_AF-A0A662IKR1-F1
#
_entry.id   AF-A0A662IKR1-F1
#
_cell.length_a   1.000
_cell.length_b   1.000
_cell.length_c   1.000
_cell.angle_alpha   90.00
_cell.angle_beta   90.00
_cell.angle_gamma   90.00
#
_symmetry.space_group_name_H-M   'P 1'
#
loop_
_entity.id
_entity.type
_entity.pdbx_description
1 polymer ?
#
loop_
_entity_poly.entity_id
_entity_poly.type
_entity_poly.pdbx_seq_one_letter_code
_entity_poly.pdbx_strand_id
1 'polypeptide(L)'
;MLFVSIFRYPPENRDKLVERFRSYRRPEGVKVLGRYTLLGRHTIITIFDVEDVNALKKIVHHFSDLGTYEIYPAVPTEEAYEKIW
;
A
#
# COMPACT_ATOMS: atom_id res chain seq x y z
N MET A 1 -0.55 -10.52 -8.67
CA MET A 1 -0.70 -11.04 -7.28
C MET A 1 -1.30 -9.96 -6.42
N LEU A 2 -2.34 -10.30 -5.64
CA LEU A 2 -3.03 -9.31 -4.81
C LEU A 2 -2.32 -9.10 -3.48
N PHE A 3 -2.17 -7.84 -3.11
CA PHE A 3 -1.67 -7.44 -1.79
C PHE A 3 -2.52 -6.31 -1.22
N VAL A 4 -2.75 -6.37 0.09
CA VAL A 4 -3.33 -5.27 0.85
C VAL A 4 -2.23 -4.68 1.72
N SER A 5 -2.06 -3.35 1.64
CA SER A 5 -1.17 -2.64 2.56
C SER A 5 -1.92 -1.71 3.48
N ILE A 6 -1.44 -1.64 4.71
CA ILE A 6 -1.79 -0.60 5.67
C ILE A 6 -0.55 0.25 5.89
N PHE A 7 -0.59 1.50 5.45
CA PHE A 7 0.47 2.46 5.68
C PHE A 7 0.04 3.43 6.77
N ARG A 8 0.77 3.45 7.89
CA ARG A 8 0.51 4.34 9.03
C ARG A 8 1.62 5.39 9.11
N TYR A 9 1.24 6.64 9.28
CA TYR A 9 2.18 7.76 9.40
C TYR A 9 1.77 8.63 10.60
N PRO A 10 2.72 9.30 11.26
CA PRO A 10 2.37 10.19 12.35
C PRO A 10 1.84 11.54 11.80
N PRO A 11 1.03 12.29 12.57
CA PRO A 11 0.40 13.52 12.10
C PRO A 11 1.36 14.56 11.53
N GLU A 12 2.52 14.74 12.16
CA GLU A 12 3.57 15.67 11.76
C GLU A 12 4.14 15.41 10.36
N ASN A 13 3.99 14.18 9.84
CA ASN A 13 4.46 13.83 8.50
C ASN A 13 3.40 14.05 7.42
N ARG A 14 2.18 14.49 7.78
CA ARG A 14 1.04 14.61 6.83
C ARG A 14 1.37 15.47 5.62
N ASP A 15 1.94 16.65 5.81
CA ASP A 15 2.18 17.57 4.69
C ASP A 15 3.30 17.07 3.78
N LYS A 16 4.42 16.60 4.37
CA LYS A 16 5.51 15.95 3.63
C LYS A 16 5.01 14.75 2.82
N LEU A 17 4.10 13.96 3.39
CA LEU A 17 3.50 12.82 2.72
C LEU A 17 2.64 13.23 1.52
N VAL A 18 1.81 14.27 1.69
CA VAL A 18 0.98 14.80 0.60
C VAL A 18 1.86 15.32 -0.55
N GLU A 19 2.92 16.05 -0.24
CA GLU A 19 3.87 16.53 -1.25
C GLU A 19 4.54 15.37 -1.98
N ARG A 20 5.03 14.37 -1.22
CA ARG A 20 5.69 13.20 -1.80
C ARG A 20 4.77 12.43 -2.74
N PHE A 21 3.51 12.22 -2.35
CA PHE A 21 2.52 11.56 -3.22
C PHE A 21 2.22 12.34 -4.50
N ARG A 22 2.26 13.68 -4.49
CA ARG A 22 2.05 14.49 -5.71
C ARG A 22 3.16 14.30 -6.74
N SER A 23 4.40 14.16 -6.28
CA SER A 23 5.56 13.89 -7.15
C SER A 23 5.79 12.41 -7.44
N TYR A 24 5.14 11.51 -6.69
CA TYR A 24 5.41 10.08 -6.75
C TYR A 24 5.03 9.49 -8.11
N ARG A 25 5.96 8.70 -8.67
CA ARG A 25 5.74 7.85 -9.83
C ARG A 25 5.76 6.40 -9.38
N ARG A 26 4.67 5.70 -9.67
CA ARG A 26 4.52 4.29 -9.34
C ARG A 26 5.57 3.47 -10.09
N PRO A 27 6.27 2.54 -9.43
CA PRO A 27 7.15 1.58 -10.09
C PRO A 27 6.42 0.76 -11.16
N GLU A 28 7.15 0.34 -12.19
CA GLU A 28 6.69 -0.66 -13.14
C GLU A 28 6.35 -1.99 -12.44
N GLY A 29 5.43 -2.76 -13.02
CA GLY A 29 4.98 -4.04 -12.45
C GLY A 29 4.06 -3.93 -11.23
N VAL A 30 3.73 -2.70 -10.79
CA VAL A 30 2.74 -2.43 -9.73
C VAL A 30 1.50 -1.80 -10.34
N LYS A 31 0.33 -2.40 -10.11
CA LYS A 31 -0.98 -1.78 -10.33
C LYS A 31 -1.61 -1.45 -8.98
N VAL A 32 -2.21 -0.27 -8.87
CA VAL A 32 -3.01 0.14 -7.70
C VAL A 32 -4.47 -0.03 -8.08
N LEU A 33 -5.15 -0.97 -7.44
CA LEU A 33 -6.58 -1.23 -7.66
C LEU A 33 -7.45 -0.25 -6.88
N GLY A 34 -6.98 0.17 -5.71
CA GLY A 34 -7.65 1.17 -4.88
C GLY A 34 -6.70 1.73 -3.83
N ARG A 35 -6.92 2.99 -3.45
CA ARG A 35 -6.21 3.67 -2.36
C ARG A 35 -7.18 4.51 -1.57
N TYR A 36 -7.22 4.29 -0.26
CA TYR A 36 -8.21 4.87 0.63
C TYR A 36 -7.50 5.48 1.84
N THR A 37 -7.71 6.78 2.05
CA THR A 37 -7.24 7.46 3.26
C THR A 37 -8.30 7.29 4.33
N LEU A 38 -7.93 6.69 5.47
CA LEU A 38 -8.80 6.59 6.63
C LEU A 38 -8.75 7.92 7.39
N LEU A 39 -9.80 8.72 7.23
CA LEU A 39 -9.95 10.01 7.89
C LEU A 39 -9.88 9.82 9.42
N GLY A 40 -9.05 10.62 10.08
CA GLY A 40 -8.84 10.58 11.54
C GLY A 40 -7.86 9.52 12.06
N ARG A 41 -7.29 8.66 11.20
CA ARG A 41 -6.34 7.61 11.64
C ARG A 41 -4.92 7.75 11.11
N HIS A 42 -4.61 8.80 10.35
CA HIS A 42 -3.33 8.97 9.65
C HIS A 42 -2.84 7.66 9.00
N THR A 43 -3.79 7.02 8.29
CA THR A 43 -3.61 5.69 7.72
C THR A 43 -4.08 5.70 6.27
N ILE A 44 -3.34 5.03 5.39
CA ILE A 44 -3.71 4.78 4.01
C ILE A 44 -3.77 3.28 3.78
N ILE A 45 -4.92 2.79 3.32
CA ILE A 45 -5.07 1.43 2.82
C ILE A 45 -4.85 1.46 1.30
N THR A 46 -4.01 0.57 0.79
CA THR A 46 -3.82 0.41 -0.66
C THR A 46 -3.99 -1.05 -1.04
N ILE A 47 -4.72 -1.29 -2.13
CA ILE A 47 -4.85 -2.60 -2.75
C ILE A 47 -3.97 -2.60 -4.00
N PHE A 48 -3.03 -3.52 -4.04
CA PHE A 48 -2.10 -3.70 -5.15
C PHE A 48 -2.43 -4.97 -5.92
N ASP A 49 -2.21 -4.90 -7.23
CA ASP A 49 -1.96 -6.08 -8.06
C ASP A 49 -0.55 -5.96 -8.63
N VAL A 50 0.33 -6.88 -8.26
CA VAL A 50 1.76 -6.86 -8.58
C VAL A 50 2.19 -8.14 -9.29
N GLU A 51 3.00 -7.98 -10.34
CA GLU A 51 3.60 -9.10 -11.06
C GLU A 51 4.75 -9.74 -10.28
N ASP A 52 5.58 -8.91 -9.63
CA ASP A 52 6.70 -9.33 -8.77
C ASP A 52 6.63 -8.59 -7.43
N VAL A 53 6.69 -9.35 -6.33
CA VAL A 53 6.71 -8.81 -4.96
C VAL A 53 7.89 -7.86 -4.72
N ASN A 54 9.02 -8.02 -5.43
CA ASN A 54 10.15 -7.12 -5.31
C ASN A 54 9.82 -5.69 -5.76
N ALA A 55 8.81 -5.50 -6.61
CA ALA A 55 8.38 -4.16 -7.02
C ALA A 55 7.80 -3.36 -5.85
N LEU A 56 7.22 -4.02 -4.83
CA LEU A 56 6.69 -3.36 -3.63
C LEU A 56 7.81 -2.79 -2.75
N LYS A 57 9.03 -3.35 -2.78
CA LYS A 57 10.17 -2.82 -2.01
C LYS A 57 10.46 -1.37 -2.35
N LYS A 58 10.37 -1.00 -3.64
CA LYS A 58 10.58 0.39 -4.10
C LYS A 58 9.56 1.34 -3.47
N ILE A 59 8.32 0.90 -3.30
CA ILE A 59 7.27 1.68 -2.63
C ILE A 59 7.58 1.84 -1.15
N VAL A 60 7.88 0.72 -0.46
CA VAL A 60 8.18 0.72 0.97
C VAL A 60 9.36 1.64 1.27
N HIS A 61 10.47 1.48 0.55
CA HIS A 61 11.65 2.32 0.75
C HIS A 61 11.35 3.81 0.51
N HIS A 62 10.58 4.15 -0.53
CA HIS A 62 10.28 5.54 -0.87
C HIS A 62 9.52 6.32 0.21
N PHE A 63 8.77 5.63 1.05
CA PHE A 63 7.92 6.23 2.08
C PHE A 63 8.33 5.82 3.52
N SER A 64 9.42 5.05 3.66
CA SER A 64 9.86 4.46 4.93
C SER A 64 10.28 5.48 5.99
N ASP A 65 10.66 6.70 5.58
CA ASP A 65 10.97 7.81 6.47
C ASP A 65 9.71 8.52 7.00
N LEU A 66 8.57 8.34 6.34
CA LEU A 66 7.32 9.02 6.67
C LEU A 66 6.35 8.17 7.47
N GLY A 67 6.51 6.85 7.47
CA GLY A 67 5.62 5.94 8.16
C GLY A 67 6.00 4.48 7.99
N THR A 68 5.15 3.60 8.50
CA THR A 68 5.35 2.15 8.51
C THR A 68 4.35 1.45 7.60
N TYR A 69 4.85 0.49 6.82
CA TYR A 69 4.02 -0.41 6.00
C TYR A 69 3.81 -1.75 6.69
N GLU A 70 2.57 -2.18 6.75
CA GLU A 70 2.19 -3.59 6.84
C GLU A 70 1.65 -4.01 5.47
N ILE A 71 2.17 -5.10 4.92
CA ILE A 71 1.79 -5.60 3.58
C ILE A 71 1.48 -7.07 3.69
N TYR A 72 0.30 -7.46 3.25
CA TYR A 72 -0.21 -8.83 3.34
C TYR A 72 -0.56 -9.34 1.94
N PRO A 73 -0.15 -10.57 1.57
CA PRO A 73 -0.73 -11.22 0.41
C PRO A 73 -2.23 -11.41 0.64
N ALA A 74 -3.01 -11.25 -0.42
CA ALA A 74 -4.45 -11.41 -0.37
C ALA A 74 -4.92 -12.32 -1.50
N VAL A 75 -6.07 -12.94 -1.30
CA VAL A 75 -6.83 -13.66 -2.31
C VAL A 75 -8.25 -13.11 -2.33
N PRO A 76 -9.01 -13.24 -3.43
CA PRO A 76 -10.43 -12.99 -3.41
C PRO A 76 -11.11 -13.81 -2.31
N THR A 77 -12.10 -13.22 -1.65
CA THR A 77 -12.82 -13.87 -0.56
C THR A 77 -13.40 -15.23 -0.96
N GLU A 78 -13.93 -15.32 -2.17
CA GLU A 78 -14.55 -16.55 -2.68
C GLU A 78 -13.52 -17.65 -2.89
N GLU A 79 -12.29 -17.29 -3.27
CA GLU A 79 -11.18 -18.25 -3.37
C GLU A 79 -10.75 -18.76 -2.00
N ALA A 80 -10.76 -17.91 -0.97
CA ALA A 80 -10.47 -18.34 0.39
C ALA A 80 -11.48 -19.39 0.87
N TYR A 81 -12.77 -19.20 0.60
CA TYR A 81 -13.83 -20.13 0.99
C TYR A 81 -13.74 -21.49 0.30
N GLU A 82 -13.27 -21.53 -0.94
CA GLU A 82 -13.24 -22.76 -1.74
C GLU A 82 -11.94 -23.56 -1.58
N LYS A 83 -10.80 -22.89 -1.32
CA LYS A 83 -9.47 -23.49 -1.45
C LYS A 83 -8.60 -23.41 -0.21
N ILE A 84 -8.95 -22.58 0.77
CA ILE A 84 -8.13 -22.33 1.96
C ILE A 84 -8.83 -22.78 3.23
N TRP A 85 -10.12 -22.47 3.38
CA TRP A 85 -10.95 -22.86 4.52
C TRP A 85 -11.78 -24.10 4.21
#